data_AF-A0A0S1XCN4-F1
#
_entry.id   AF-A0A0S1XCN4-F1
#
_cell.length_a   1.000
_cell.length_b   1.000
_cell.length_c   1.000
_cell.angle_alpha   90.00
_cell.angle_beta   90.00
_cell.angle_gamma   90.00
#
_symmetry.space_group_name_H-M   'P 1'
#
loop_
_entity.id
_entity.type
_entity.pdbx_description
1 polymer ?
#
loop_
_entity_poly.entity_id
_entity_poly.type
_entity_poly.pdbx_seq_one_letter_code
_entity_poly.pdbx_strand_id
1 'polypeptide(L)'
;MRILDRFRKNPIEKLSLRELQEEEIRLRNRLERTKKEINNIERKKKQLFQEGVGADVLKKKMLAQEIKSLDMEQKLKLRDFMTAQRQYTLVKNLIIVKRYEKELRRVGIWDKLVKVEPELLERFLIKVNLDGKEFNEMVSNLNRVFEMEIAEFEATEDQTERELMEAWAKVEAGEADTEEVLEKIKEKELSKEMEEF
;
A
#
# COMPACT_ATOMS: atom_id res chain seq x y z
N MET A 1 13.32 12.29 1.70
CA MET A 1 12.95 11.36 2.78
C MET A 1 13.31 12.03 4.09
N ARG A 2 12.37 12.28 5.00
CA ARG A 2 12.66 12.92 6.30
C ARG A 2 12.00 12.22 7.47
N ILE A 3 10.86 11.54 7.28
CA ILE A 3 10.17 10.83 8.37
C ILE A 3 10.64 9.39 8.50
N LEU A 4 10.83 8.63 7.43
CA LEU A 4 11.42 7.28 7.49
C LEU A 4 12.81 7.29 8.14
N ASP A 5 13.69 8.19 7.72
CA ASP A 5 15.05 8.29 8.27
C ASP A 5 15.05 8.74 9.74
N ARG A 6 14.03 9.50 10.15
CA ARG A 6 13.84 9.90 11.55
C ARG A 6 13.23 8.79 12.38
N PHE A 7 12.30 8.01 11.83
CA PHE A 7 11.71 6.81 12.44
C PHE A 7 12.79 5.77 12.73
N ARG A 8 13.65 5.46 11.75
CA ARG A 8 14.77 4.52 11.93
C ARG A 8 15.78 4.94 13.00
N LYS A 9 15.90 6.25 13.25
CA LYS A 9 16.77 6.80 14.31
C LYS A 9 16.04 6.95 15.64
N ASN A 10 14.73 7.17 15.64
CA ASN A 10 13.87 7.37 16.80
C ASN A 10 12.44 6.89 16.46
N PRO A 11 12.06 5.66 16.85
CA PRO A 11 10.92 4.95 16.27
C PRO A 11 9.60 5.70 16.47
N ILE A 12 9.12 5.87 17.69
CA ILE A 12 7.77 6.44 17.91
C ILE A 12 7.80 7.69 18.80
N GLU A 13 8.70 7.78 19.77
CA GLU A 13 8.61 8.81 20.81
C GLU A 13 8.76 10.25 20.31
N LYS A 14 9.69 10.49 19.37
CA LYS A 14 10.04 11.84 18.91
C LYS A 14 9.22 12.34 17.73
N LEU A 15 8.33 11.51 17.18
CA LEU A 15 7.44 11.90 16.10
C LEU A 15 6.18 12.55 16.68
N SER A 16 5.92 13.79 16.29
CA SER A 16 4.69 14.47 16.67
C SER A 16 3.53 14.08 15.74
N LEU A 17 2.31 14.05 16.30
CA LEU A 17 1.10 13.79 15.51
C LEU A 17 0.95 14.78 14.34
N ARG A 18 1.30 16.04 14.57
CA ARG A 18 1.27 17.10 13.56
C ARG A 18 2.22 16.81 12.39
N GLU A 19 3.47 16.45 12.66
CA GLU A 19 4.43 16.12 11.60
C GLU A 19 3.99 14.91 10.77
N LEU A 20 3.37 13.91 11.42
CA LEU A 20 2.83 12.74 10.74
C LEU A 20 1.66 13.13 9.83
N GLN A 21 0.73 13.98 10.30
CA GLN A 21 -0.36 14.50 9.47
C GLN A 21 0.12 15.33 8.28
N GLU A 22 1.15 16.16 8.47
CA GLU A 22 1.76 16.94 7.37
C GLU A 22 2.40 16.01 6.31
N GLU A 23 3.05 14.93 6.74
CA GLU A 23 3.60 13.90 5.84
C GLU A 23 2.52 13.09 5.15
N GLU A 24 1.45 12.72 5.85
CA GLU A 24 0.30 12.01 5.30
C GLU A 24 -0.28 12.78 4.11
N ILE A 25 -0.55 14.08 4.29
CA ILE A 25 -1.09 14.94 3.23
C ILE A 25 -0.12 15.00 2.04
N ARG A 26 1.18 15.12 2.31
CA ARG A 26 2.22 15.18 1.28
C ARG A 26 2.29 13.89 0.46
N LEU A 27 2.29 12.74 1.13
CA LEU A 27 2.34 11.42 0.51
C LEU A 27 1.07 11.15 -0.30
N ARG A 28 -0.12 11.50 0.24
CA ARG A 28 -1.38 11.42 -0.49
C ARG A 28 -1.35 12.24 -1.77
N ASN A 29 -0.89 13.49 -1.70
CA ASN A 29 -0.77 14.34 -2.88
C ASN A 29 0.24 13.79 -3.91
N ARG A 30 1.33 13.16 -3.44
CA ARG A 30 2.31 12.51 -4.32
C ARG A 30 1.68 11.31 -5.03
N LEU A 31 0.99 10.43 -4.30
CA LEU A 31 0.28 9.28 -4.86
C LEU A 31 -0.71 9.70 -5.93
N GLU A 32 -1.51 10.73 -5.65
CA GLU A 32 -2.51 11.25 -6.58
C GLU A 32 -1.88 11.77 -7.88
N ARG A 33 -0.75 12.48 -7.79
CA ARG A 33 0.00 12.97 -8.96
C ARG A 33 0.58 11.81 -9.77
N THR A 34 1.29 10.88 -9.11
CA THR A 34 1.91 9.75 -9.80
C THR A 34 0.86 8.86 -10.47
N LYS A 35 -0.30 8.66 -9.84
CA LYS A 35 -1.45 7.97 -10.46
C LYS A 35 -1.91 8.66 -11.74
N LYS A 36 -2.06 10.00 -11.73
CA LYS A 36 -2.43 10.78 -12.93
C LYS A 36 -1.37 10.65 -14.03
N GLU A 37 -0.09 10.69 -13.68
CA GLU A 37 1.01 10.54 -14.64
C GLU A 37 0.99 9.15 -15.30
N ILE A 38 0.83 8.08 -14.52
CA ILE A 38 0.72 6.70 -15.03
C ILE A 38 -0.46 6.59 -16.01
N ASN A 39 -1.62 7.14 -15.65
CA ASN A 39 -2.81 7.13 -16.51
C ASN A 39 -2.60 7.91 -17.81
N ASN A 40 -1.87 9.02 -17.77
CA ASN A 40 -1.55 9.81 -18.96
C ASN A 40 -0.60 9.05 -19.90
N ILE A 41 0.41 8.36 -19.35
CA ILE A 41 1.30 7.48 -20.14
C ILE A 41 0.48 6.39 -20.84
N GLU A 42 -0.44 5.75 -20.12
CA GLU A 42 -1.28 4.69 -20.69
C GLU A 42 -2.17 5.21 -21.82
N ARG A 43 -2.78 6.39 -21.66
CA ARG A 43 -3.54 7.04 -22.75
C ARG A 43 -2.67 7.34 -23.95
N LYS A 44 -1.45 7.86 -23.76
CA LYS A 44 -0.52 8.17 -24.84
C LYS A 44 -0.10 6.91 -25.59
N LYS A 45 0.19 5.81 -24.88
CA LYS A 45 0.49 4.51 -25.51
C LYS A 45 -0.66 4.02 -26.38
N LYS A 46 -1.92 4.12 -25.90
CA LYS A 46 -3.11 3.75 -26.68
C LYS A 46 -3.24 4.58 -27.96
N GLN A 47 -3.00 5.89 -27.89
CA GLN A 47 -3.00 6.78 -29.06
C GLN A 47 -1.92 6.38 -30.08
N LEU A 48 -0.67 6.21 -29.63
CA LEU A 48 0.44 5.80 -30.51
C LEU A 48 0.19 4.44 -31.16
N PHE A 49 -0.42 3.51 -30.43
CA PHE A 49 -0.80 2.21 -30.96
C PHE A 49 -1.85 2.35 -32.09
N GLN A 50 -2.89 3.14 -31.86
CA GLN A 50 -3.91 3.44 -32.88
C GLN A 50 -3.31 4.11 -34.12
N GLU A 51 -2.39 5.05 -33.95
CA GLU A 51 -1.67 5.70 -35.06
C GLU A 51 -0.81 4.73 -35.87
N GLY A 52 -0.39 3.61 -35.28
CA GLY A 52 0.36 2.56 -35.96
C GLY A 52 -0.51 1.64 -36.83
N VAL A 53 -1.81 1.59 -36.59
CA VAL A 53 -2.75 0.78 -37.40
C VAL A 53 -2.85 1.39 -38.79
N GLY A 54 -2.52 0.61 -39.83
CA GLY A 54 -2.51 1.08 -41.22
C GLY A 54 -1.32 1.95 -41.63
N ALA A 55 -0.40 2.29 -40.71
CA ALA A 55 0.83 3.02 -41.03
C ALA A 55 1.86 2.15 -41.77
N ASP A 56 2.80 2.80 -42.47
CA ASP A 56 3.93 2.15 -43.13
C ASP A 56 4.94 1.58 -42.12
N VAL A 57 5.86 0.75 -42.62
CA VAL A 57 6.82 0.02 -41.77
C VAL A 57 7.77 0.95 -41.01
N LEU A 58 8.19 2.07 -41.61
CA LEU A 58 9.10 3.01 -40.96
C LEU A 58 8.39 3.70 -39.80
N LYS A 59 7.17 4.23 -40.05
CA LYS A 59 6.36 4.86 -39.00
C LYS A 59 6.03 3.89 -37.87
N LYS A 60 5.66 2.64 -38.17
CA LYS A 60 5.44 1.59 -37.15
C LYS A 60 6.68 1.34 -36.28
N LYS A 61 7.87 1.28 -36.87
CA LYS A 61 9.12 1.12 -36.11
C LYS A 61 9.38 2.30 -35.16
N MET A 62 9.12 3.53 -35.60
CA MET A 62 9.26 4.72 -34.76
C MET A 62 8.28 4.71 -33.58
N LEU A 63 6.99 4.46 -33.85
CA LEU A 63 5.95 4.37 -32.83
C LEU A 63 6.24 3.25 -31.81
N ALA A 64 6.73 2.10 -32.27
CA ALA A 64 7.10 1.00 -31.38
C ALA A 64 8.25 1.38 -30.41
N GLN A 65 9.25 2.14 -30.87
CA GLN A 65 10.31 2.64 -29.99
C GLN A 65 9.78 3.64 -28.97
N GLU A 66 8.85 4.52 -29.37
CA GLU A 66 8.23 5.48 -28.45
C GLU A 66 7.38 4.78 -27.38
N ILE A 67 6.56 3.80 -27.77
CA ILE A 67 5.78 2.98 -26.83
C ILE A 67 6.70 2.25 -25.85
N LYS A 68 7.80 1.67 -26.33
CA LYS A 68 8.78 0.99 -25.46
C LYS A 68 9.42 1.94 -24.44
N SER A 69 9.69 3.18 -24.83
CA SER A 69 10.20 4.20 -23.92
C SER A 69 9.16 4.55 -22.84
N LEU A 70 7.91 4.75 -23.25
CA LEU A 70 6.79 5.02 -22.35
C LEU A 70 6.54 3.86 -21.37
N ASP A 71 6.69 2.62 -21.80
CA ASP A 71 6.61 1.44 -20.92
C ASP A 71 7.67 1.46 -19.82
N MET A 72 8.90 1.82 -20.18
CA MET A 72 9.98 1.91 -19.20
C MET A 72 9.69 3.02 -18.18
N GLU A 73 9.22 4.18 -18.64
CA GLU A 73 8.80 5.28 -17.77
C GLU A 73 7.65 4.86 -16.84
N GLN A 74 6.63 4.18 -17.38
CA GLN A 74 5.50 3.67 -16.60
C GLN A 74 5.95 2.72 -15.49
N LYS A 75 6.86 1.78 -15.79
CA LYS A 75 7.43 0.85 -14.80
C LYS A 75 8.16 1.56 -13.67
N LEU A 76 8.96 2.58 -13.99
CA LEU A 76 9.66 3.38 -12.98
C LEU A 76 8.67 4.13 -12.09
N LYS A 77 7.65 4.76 -12.68
CA LYS A 77 6.60 5.47 -11.92
C LYS A 77 5.76 4.53 -11.06
N LEU A 78 5.45 3.32 -11.53
CA LEU A 78 4.77 2.31 -10.73
C LEU A 78 5.60 1.91 -9.51
N ARG A 79 6.90 1.67 -9.67
CA ARG A 79 7.80 1.38 -8.53
C ARG A 79 7.82 2.52 -7.51
N ASP A 80 7.87 3.76 -8.00
CA ASP A 80 7.84 4.94 -7.15
C ASP A 80 6.49 5.10 -6.43
N PHE A 81 5.37 4.80 -7.11
CA PHE A 81 4.03 4.75 -6.54
C PHE A 81 3.95 3.73 -5.40
N MET A 82 4.36 2.49 -5.65
CA MET A 82 4.35 1.42 -4.63
C MET A 82 5.21 1.77 -3.42
N THR A 83 6.35 2.44 -3.65
CA THR A 83 7.21 2.92 -2.55
C THR A 83 6.53 4.02 -1.74
N ALA A 84 5.89 4.99 -2.40
CA ALA A 84 5.13 6.04 -1.74
C ALA A 84 3.89 5.48 -1.01
N GLN A 85 3.27 4.42 -1.53
CA GLN A 85 2.11 3.77 -0.94
C GLN A 85 2.47 3.10 0.38
N ARG A 86 3.56 2.32 0.41
CA ARG A 86 4.07 1.73 1.67
C ARG A 86 4.39 2.78 2.72
N GLN A 87 5.00 3.90 2.30
CA GLN A 87 5.27 5.04 3.19
C GLN A 87 3.99 5.66 3.73
N TYR A 88 2.97 5.81 2.87
CA TYR A 88 1.69 6.36 3.24
C TYR A 88 1.00 5.49 4.29
N THR A 89 0.95 4.16 4.07
CA THR A 89 0.41 3.19 5.03
C THR A 89 1.11 3.27 6.37
N LEU A 90 2.44 3.25 6.38
CA LEU A 90 3.24 3.38 7.60
C LEU A 90 2.87 4.65 8.38
N VAL A 91 2.85 5.80 7.70
CA VAL A 91 2.53 7.10 8.34
C VAL A 91 1.12 7.09 8.90
N LYS A 92 0.14 6.56 8.16
CA LYS A 92 -1.25 6.46 8.61
C LYS A 92 -1.38 5.59 9.86
N ASN A 93 -0.71 4.44 9.90
CA ASN A 93 -0.70 3.57 11.07
C ASN A 93 0.03 4.23 12.26
N LEU A 94 1.13 4.95 12.03
CA LEU A 94 1.79 5.74 13.07
C LEU A 94 0.89 6.84 13.65
N ILE A 95 0.07 7.50 12.83
CA ILE A 95 -0.92 8.47 13.29
C ILE A 95 -1.90 7.79 14.25
N ILE A 96 -2.39 6.59 13.91
CA ILE A 96 -3.34 5.85 14.75
C ILE A 96 -2.68 5.46 16.08
N VAL A 97 -1.49 4.86 16.05
CA VAL A 97 -0.71 4.53 17.25
C VAL A 97 -0.48 5.77 18.12
N LYS A 98 -0.16 6.91 17.51
CA LYS A 98 0.05 8.18 18.22
C LYS A 98 -1.23 8.76 18.82
N ARG A 99 -2.38 8.59 18.18
CA ARG A 99 -3.68 9.02 18.76
C ARG A 99 -4.02 8.25 20.03
N TYR A 100 -3.69 6.97 20.07
CA TYR A 100 -3.92 6.09 21.23
C TYR A 100 -2.74 6.03 22.21
N GLU A 101 -1.78 6.96 22.13
CA GLU A 101 -0.56 6.90 22.96
C GLU A 101 -0.88 6.80 24.47
N LYS A 102 -1.88 7.54 24.96
CA LYS A 102 -2.24 7.53 26.39
C LYS A 102 -2.79 6.18 26.83
N GLU A 103 -3.69 5.60 26.04
CA GLU A 103 -4.32 4.32 26.28
C GLU A 103 -3.29 3.18 26.17
N LEU A 104 -2.43 3.21 25.15
CA LEU A 104 -1.35 2.25 24.95
C LEU A 104 -0.33 2.27 26.10
N ARG A 105 -0.06 3.44 26.69
CA ARG A 105 0.77 3.56 27.90
C ARG A 105 0.09 2.93 29.12
N ARG A 106 -1.23 3.09 29.28
CA ARG A 106 -1.97 2.49 30.41
C ARG A 106 -1.95 0.97 30.40
N VAL A 107 -1.99 0.35 29.21
CA VAL A 107 -1.96 -1.11 29.05
C VAL A 107 -0.55 -1.67 28.85
N GLY A 108 0.49 -0.84 28.93
CA GLY A 108 1.90 -1.24 28.83
C GLY A 108 2.39 -1.63 27.43
N ILE A 109 1.56 -1.49 26.39
CA ILE A 109 1.94 -1.81 25.00
C ILE A 109 2.90 -0.77 24.45
N TRP A 110 2.74 0.49 24.84
CA TRP A 110 3.62 1.58 24.41
C TRP A 110 5.10 1.26 24.69
N ASP A 111 5.41 0.81 25.91
CA ASP A 111 6.77 0.51 26.32
C ASP A 111 7.35 -0.70 25.57
N LYS A 112 6.49 -1.63 25.13
CA LYS A 112 6.90 -2.73 24.26
C LYS A 112 7.22 -2.22 22.85
N LEU A 113 6.36 -1.38 22.25
CA LEU A 113 6.56 -0.82 20.91
C LEU A 113 7.86 0.00 20.80
N VAL A 114 8.19 0.79 21.83
CA VAL A 114 9.42 1.60 21.85
C VAL A 114 10.69 0.73 21.85
N LYS A 115 10.60 -0.50 22.39
CA LYS A 115 11.72 -1.44 22.45
C LYS A 115 11.88 -2.30 21.20
N VAL A 116 10.88 -2.33 20.31
CA VAL A 116 10.97 -3.07 19.04
C VAL A 116 12.00 -2.41 18.14
N GLU A 117 12.80 -3.23 17.45
CA GLU A 117 13.71 -2.73 16.42
C GLU A 117 12.93 -1.92 15.37
N PRO A 118 13.37 -0.70 15.04
CA PRO A 118 12.64 0.16 14.11
C PRO A 118 12.35 -0.52 12.76
N GLU A 119 13.25 -1.34 12.26
CA GLU A 119 13.07 -2.05 10.98
C GLU A 119 12.01 -3.15 11.05
N LEU A 120 11.89 -3.83 12.19
CA LEU A 120 10.84 -4.81 12.42
C LEU A 120 9.49 -4.13 12.60
N LEU A 121 9.45 -3.04 13.35
CA LEU A 121 8.25 -2.23 13.55
C LEU A 121 7.78 -1.56 12.25
N GLU A 122 8.70 -1.08 11.41
CA GLU A 122 8.40 -0.53 10.07
C GLU A 122 7.73 -1.60 9.20
N ARG A 123 8.33 -2.79 9.09
CA ARG A 123 7.77 -3.91 8.33
C ARG A 123 6.39 -4.31 8.83
N PHE A 124 6.21 -4.32 10.15
CA PHE A 124 4.91 -4.61 10.75
C PHE A 124 3.86 -3.55 10.39
N LEU A 125 4.18 -2.27 10.67
CA LEU A 125 3.26 -1.16 10.49
C LEU A 125 2.94 -0.85 9.02
N ILE A 126 3.71 -1.37 8.06
CA ILE A 126 3.34 -1.28 6.64
C ILE A 126 2.22 -2.26 6.28
N LYS A 127 2.16 -3.42 6.96
CA LYS A 127 1.30 -4.55 6.58
C LYS A 127 0.00 -4.65 7.39
N VAL A 128 -0.01 -4.10 8.60
CA VAL A 128 -1.21 -4.09 9.43
C VAL A 128 -2.21 -3.04 8.93
N ASN A 129 -3.50 -3.35 8.94
CA ASN A 129 -4.55 -2.35 8.80
C ASN A 129 -5.06 -1.98 10.20
N LEU A 130 -4.78 -0.76 10.66
CA LEU A 130 -5.31 -0.22 11.91
C LEU A 130 -6.46 0.77 11.70
N ASP A 131 -6.75 1.12 10.44
CA ASP A 131 -7.75 2.14 10.13
C ASP A 131 -9.16 1.60 10.38
N GLY A 132 -10.01 2.41 11.02
CA GLY A 132 -11.38 2.03 11.36
C GLY A 132 -11.52 0.98 12.47
N LYS A 133 -10.44 0.42 13.00
CA LYS A 133 -10.47 -0.59 14.07
C LYS A 133 -10.72 0.00 15.44
N GLU A 134 -11.43 -0.73 16.29
CA GLU A 134 -11.58 -0.37 17.70
C GLU A 134 -10.26 -0.53 18.47
N PHE A 135 -10.15 0.14 19.62
CA PHE A 135 -8.91 0.12 20.43
C PHE A 135 -8.47 -1.31 20.80
N ASN A 136 -9.41 -2.19 21.15
CA ASN A 136 -9.11 -3.56 21.56
C ASN A 136 -8.53 -4.39 20.39
N GLU A 137 -9.10 -4.26 19.20
CA GLU A 137 -8.60 -4.92 18.00
C GLU A 137 -7.23 -4.36 17.58
N MET A 138 -7.06 -3.05 17.68
CA MET A 138 -5.77 -2.40 17.44
C MET A 138 -4.70 -2.93 18.40
N VAL A 139 -5.03 -3.07 19.68
CA VAL A 139 -4.16 -3.68 20.70
C VAL A 139 -3.82 -5.13 20.38
N SER A 140 -4.81 -5.94 19.99
CA SER A 140 -4.59 -7.33 19.57
C SER A 140 -3.62 -7.41 18.38
N ASN A 141 -3.85 -6.58 17.36
CA ASN A 141 -2.98 -6.50 16.19
C ASN A 141 -1.56 -6.06 16.56
N LEU A 142 -1.40 -5.06 17.42
CA LEU A 142 -0.07 -4.63 17.89
C LEU A 142 0.62 -5.69 18.76
N ASN A 143 -0.12 -6.54 19.46
CA ASN A 143 0.49 -7.60 20.24
C ASN A 143 1.10 -8.71 19.37
N ARG A 144 0.51 -8.99 18.20
CA ARG A 144 1.07 -9.94 17.22
C ARG A 144 2.50 -9.59 16.81
N VAL A 145 2.88 -8.31 16.80
CA VAL A 145 4.27 -7.86 16.57
C VAL A 145 5.28 -8.58 17.48
N PHE A 146 4.88 -8.89 18.71
CA PHE A 146 5.72 -9.51 19.72
C PHE A 146 5.66 -11.04 19.70
N GLU A 147 4.66 -11.61 19.05
CA GLU A 147 4.43 -13.07 19.00
C GLU A 147 4.96 -13.70 17.70
N MET A 148 5.20 -12.91 16.65
CA MET A 148 5.54 -13.41 15.33
C MET A 148 7.04 -13.70 15.12
N GLU A 149 7.35 -14.90 14.65
CA GLU A 149 8.58 -15.15 13.88
C GLU A 149 8.48 -14.48 12.50
N ILE A 150 9.56 -13.83 12.05
CA ILE A 150 9.63 -12.96 10.86
C ILE A 150 9.14 -13.65 9.56
N ALA A 151 9.15 -15.00 9.51
CA ALA A 151 8.85 -15.80 8.32
C ALA A 151 7.36 -15.87 7.94
N GLU A 152 6.42 -15.89 8.90
CA GLU A 152 4.98 -16.06 8.60
C GLU A 152 4.33 -14.76 8.06
N PHE A 153 4.91 -13.60 8.35
CA PHE A 153 4.30 -12.31 8.02
C PHE A 153 4.60 -11.81 6.60
N GLU A 154 5.53 -12.42 5.85
CA GLU A 154 5.83 -12.04 4.46
C GLU A 154 4.84 -12.57 3.43
N ALA A 155 4.04 -13.58 3.76
CA ALA A 155 3.15 -14.25 2.80
C ALA A 155 1.78 -13.57 2.58
N THR A 156 1.32 -12.70 3.48
CA THR A 156 -0.10 -12.30 3.55
C THR A 156 -0.50 -11.09 2.71
N GLU A 157 0.40 -10.15 2.41
CA GLU A 157 0.07 -8.90 1.70
C GLU A 157 0.03 -9.08 0.18
N ASP A 158 0.93 -9.91 -0.36
CA ASP A 158 0.96 -10.26 -1.79
C ASP A 158 -0.32 -11.01 -2.20
N GLN A 159 -0.96 -11.72 -1.26
CA GLN A 159 -2.12 -12.56 -1.53
C GLN A 159 -3.40 -11.74 -1.82
N THR A 160 -3.71 -10.72 -1.03
CA THR A 160 -4.95 -9.93 -1.24
C THR A 160 -4.89 -9.09 -2.52
N GLU A 161 -3.74 -8.47 -2.81
CA GLU A 161 -3.55 -7.71 -4.05
C GLU A 161 -3.64 -8.64 -5.27
N ARG A 162 -3.02 -9.84 -5.21
CA ARG A 162 -3.15 -10.86 -6.26
C ARG A 162 -4.58 -11.35 -6.43
N GLU A 163 -5.30 -11.62 -5.33
CA GLU A 163 -6.69 -12.04 -5.38
C GLU A 163 -7.59 -10.98 -6.03
N LEU A 164 -7.38 -9.70 -5.72
CA LEU A 164 -8.09 -8.60 -6.38
C LEU A 164 -7.74 -8.51 -7.87
N MET A 165 -6.48 -8.66 -8.24
CA MET A 165 -6.06 -8.70 -9.65
C MET A 165 -6.68 -9.88 -10.41
N GLU A 166 -6.70 -11.08 -9.83
CA GLU A 166 -7.35 -12.25 -10.41
C GLU A 166 -8.86 -12.06 -10.56
N ALA A 167 -9.48 -11.43 -9.56
CA ALA A 167 -10.91 -11.17 -9.59
C ALA A 167 -11.28 -10.16 -10.68
N TRP A 168 -10.50 -9.08 -10.82
CA TRP A 168 -10.66 -8.14 -11.95
C TRP A 168 -10.45 -8.83 -13.30
N ALA A 169 -9.44 -9.71 -13.42
CA ALA A 169 -9.20 -10.44 -14.66
C ALA A 169 -10.38 -11.34 -15.07
N LYS A 170 -11.04 -12.00 -14.11
CA LYS A 170 -12.25 -12.81 -14.37
C LYS A 170 -13.43 -11.96 -14.85
N VAL A 171 -13.62 -10.77 -14.27
CA VAL A 171 -14.63 -9.83 -14.72
C VAL A 171 -14.32 -9.31 -16.12
N GLU A 172 -13.07 -8.94 -16.39
CA GLU A 172 -12.62 -8.49 -17.71
C GLU A 172 -12.76 -9.56 -18.80
N ALA A 173 -12.61 -10.85 -18.43
CA ALA A 173 -12.83 -11.99 -19.31
C ALA A 173 -14.33 -12.34 -19.51
N GLY A 174 -15.24 -11.73 -18.74
CA GLY A 174 -16.67 -12.04 -18.75
C GLY A 174 -17.02 -13.36 -18.05
N GLU A 175 -16.11 -13.88 -17.21
CA GLU A 175 -16.26 -15.13 -16.47
C GLU A 175 -16.98 -14.95 -15.13
N ALA A 176 -17.08 -13.71 -14.63
CA ALA A 176 -17.76 -13.37 -13.39
C ALA A 176 -18.37 -11.96 -13.45
N ASP A 177 -19.46 -11.73 -12.73
CA ASP A 177 -20.02 -10.38 -12.55
C ASP A 177 -19.31 -9.63 -11.42
N THR A 178 -19.26 -8.31 -11.56
CA THR A 178 -18.78 -7.35 -10.57
C THR A 178 -19.41 -7.51 -9.19
N GLU A 179 -20.72 -7.74 -9.11
CA GLU A 179 -21.43 -7.93 -7.84
C GLU A 179 -21.02 -9.24 -7.16
N GLU A 180 -20.93 -10.35 -7.92
CA GLU A 180 -20.54 -11.67 -7.39
C GLU A 180 -19.09 -11.66 -6.87
N VAL A 181 -18.19 -10.96 -7.56
CA VAL A 181 -16.81 -10.79 -7.11
C VAL A 181 -16.72 -9.97 -5.82
N LEU A 182 -17.47 -8.87 -5.73
CA LEU A 182 -17.48 -8.01 -4.55
C LEU A 182 -18.05 -8.73 -3.32
N GLU A 183 -19.08 -9.55 -3.48
CA GLU A 183 -19.62 -10.37 -2.38
C GLU A 183 -18.60 -11.39 -1.88
N LYS A 184 -17.93 -12.13 -2.78
CA LYS A 184 -16.89 -13.10 -2.40
C LYS A 184 -15.71 -12.47 -1.67
N ILE A 185 -15.33 -11.23 -2.04
CA ILE A 185 -14.25 -10.50 -1.36
C ILE A 185 -14.69 -10.12 0.07
N LYS A 186 -15.92 -9.59 0.22
CA LYS A 186 -16.47 -9.23 1.54
C LYS A 186 -16.62 -10.45 2.45
N GLU A 187 -17.13 -11.56 1.92
CA GLU A 187 -17.28 -12.81 2.68
C GLU A 187 -15.93 -13.34 3.17
N LYS A 188 -14.88 -13.23 2.35
CA LYS A 188 -13.51 -13.58 2.73
C LYS A 188 -12.90 -12.67 3.80
N GLU A 189 -13.16 -11.37 3.73
CA GLU A 189 -12.72 -10.44 4.78
C GLU A 189 -13.40 -10.77 6.12
N LEU A 190 -14.71 -11.03 6.11
CA LEU A 190 -15.48 -11.47 7.28
C LEU A 190 -15.00 -12.81 7.84
N SER A 191 -14.67 -13.79 6.98
CA SER A 191 -14.18 -15.09 7.45
C SER A 191 -12.78 -15.01 8.08
N LYS A 192 -11.89 -14.15 7.54
CA LYS A 192 -10.58 -13.90 8.14
C LYS A 192 -10.69 -13.23 9.51
N GLU A 193 -11.67 -12.33 9.70
CA GLU A 193 -11.93 -11.73 11.00
C GLU A 193 -12.41 -12.75 12.04
N MET A 194 -13.14 -13.79 11.63
CA MET A 194 -13.67 -14.82 12.53
C MET A 194 -12.65 -15.91 12.91
N GLU A 195 -11.66 -16.20 12.08
CA GLU A 195 -10.59 -17.17 12.38
C GLU A 195 -9.50 -16.62 13.31
N GLU A 196 -9.47 -15.30 13.54
CA GLU A 196 -8.51 -14.63 14.43
C GLU A 196 -9.02 -14.42 15.87
N PHE A 197 -10.21 -14.95 16.21
CA PHE A 197 -10.79 -15.00 17.56
C PHE A 197 -10.65 -16.39 18.20
#